data_AF-A0A6M4BPI6-F1
#
_entry.id   AF-A0A6M4BPI6-F1
#
_cell.length_a   1.000
_cell.length_b   1.000
_cell.length_c   1.000
_cell.angle_alpha   90.00
_cell.angle_beta   90.00
_cell.angle_gamma   90.00
#
_symmetry.space_group_name_H-M   'P 1'
#
loop_
_entity.id
_entity.type
_entity.pdbx_description
1 polymer ?
#
loop_
_entity_poly.entity_id
_entity_poly.type
_entity_poly.pdbx_seq_one_letter_code
_entity_poly.pdbx_strand_id
1 'polypeptide(L)'
;PPRLDPTTQLLDLSENRLPTIRDDVFSAAGLLNLQRLYIPACNVRTIRQHAFRALVNLVELDLSRNRLDTIPSRSFEAIIELRELRLNGNPIIKVGDETFSSLPHLVRLSLSSCKISEIEPRGFAGLESSLEYLELSKNRLQVLHVAVLAPLRTLKGLELANNPWECTCALRPLRDWMIRKNVPATVVPDCASPLRLTTQSWDRLDLEDFACQPEVSAVSSNFEGLEGDEVTLICHVTGVPAPRVRWVRAGRLLSNTTSTNVNSGRAFMLRSEGHTSNLTIKAADIQDSGSYTCNAENRAGKAEVILSLAVEKKPESKTFGGRALMAGVAVSAVIILSSCLVGLCAYETRKKRQLD
;
A
#
# COMPACT_ATOMS: atom_id res chain seq x y z
N PRO A 1 -18.02 15.86 50.95
CA PRO A 1 -18.86 16.89 51.60
C PRO A 1 -20.12 16.25 52.22
N PRO A 2 -20.51 16.57 53.46
CA PRO A 2 -21.74 16.03 54.02
C PRO A 2 -22.94 16.72 53.37
N ARG A 3 -23.68 15.91 52.59
CA ARG A 3 -24.93 16.16 51.86
C ARG A 3 -24.85 17.20 50.75
N LEU A 4 -24.41 16.74 49.58
CA LEU A 4 -24.66 17.41 48.31
C LEU A 4 -26.16 17.38 48.01
N ASP A 5 -26.68 18.43 47.36
CA ASP A 5 -28.11 18.57 47.03
C ASP A 5 -28.51 17.52 45.96
N PRO A 6 -29.56 16.69 46.18
CA PRO A 6 -30.04 15.71 45.19
C PRO A 6 -30.51 16.33 43.86
N THR A 7 -30.84 17.62 43.83
CA THR A 7 -31.25 18.35 42.62
C THR A 7 -30.06 18.86 41.79
N THR A 8 -28.83 18.65 42.27
CA THR A 8 -27.60 19.09 41.58
C THR A 8 -27.53 18.52 40.16
N GLN A 9 -27.41 19.42 39.18
CA GLN A 9 -27.25 19.07 37.75
C GLN A 9 -25.79 19.20 37.29
N LEU A 10 -25.01 20.07 37.93
CA LEU A 10 -23.60 20.28 37.62
C LEU A 10 -22.80 20.05 38.89
N LEU A 11 -21.85 19.12 38.83
CA LEU A 11 -20.90 18.90 39.90
C LEU A 11 -19.49 19.13 39.37
N ASP A 12 -18.82 20.13 39.94
CA ASP A 12 -17.42 20.43 39.67
C ASP A 12 -16.55 19.97 40.85
N LEU A 13 -15.69 19.00 40.57
CA LEU A 13 -14.70 18.43 41.48
C LEU A 13 -13.28 18.76 41.03
N SER A 14 -13.09 19.71 40.10
CA SER A 14 -11.78 20.10 39.56
C SER A 14 -10.75 20.31 40.66
N GLU A 15 -9.50 19.93 40.37
CA GLU A 15 -8.32 20.22 41.22
C GLU A 15 -8.39 19.60 42.63
N ASN A 16 -9.26 18.61 42.85
CA ASN A 16 -9.29 17.82 44.07
C ASN A 16 -8.28 16.66 44.02
N ARG A 17 -8.23 15.84 45.07
CA ARG A 17 -7.41 14.62 45.10
C ARG A 17 -8.30 13.38 45.15
N LEU A 18 -8.62 12.85 43.97
CA LEU A 18 -9.52 11.70 43.80
C LEU A 18 -8.78 10.57 43.05
N PRO A 19 -7.82 9.87 43.69
CA PRO A 19 -7.03 8.85 43.00
C PRO A 19 -7.87 7.69 42.44
N THR A 20 -9.05 7.45 43.01
CA THR A 20 -9.98 6.40 42.58
C THR A 20 -11.41 6.91 42.62
N ILE A 21 -12.15 6.70 41.53
CA ILE A 21 -13.61 6.86 41.50
C ILE A 21 -14.22 5.49 41.74
N ARG A 22 -14.85 5.33 42.91
CA ARG A 22 -15.41 4.06 43.38
C ARG A 22 -16.76 3.77 42.71
N ASP A 23 -17.17 2.51 42.75
CA ASP A 23 -18.49 2.06 42.32
C ASP A 23 -19.59 2.85 43.06
N ASP A 24 -20.61 3.28 42.33
CA ASP A 24 -21.83 3.91 42.85
C ASP A 24 -21.62 5.19 43.68
N VAL A 25 -20.46 5.84 43.61
CA VAL A 25 -20.12 6.96 44.51
C VAL A 25 -21.09 8.15 44.38
N PHE A 26 -21.57 8.44 43.16
CA PHE A 26 -22.48 9.56 42.90
C PHE A 26 -23.94 9.19 43.20
N SER A 27 -24.35 7.96 42.88
CA SER A 27 -25.69 7.46 43.17
C SER A 27 -25.92 7.29 44.67
N ALA A 28 -24.92 6.78 45.40
CA ALA A 28 -24.92 6.71 46.86
C ALA A 28 -24.98 8.10 47.53
N ALA A 29 -24.50 9.15 46.83
CA ALA A 29 -24.62 10.54 47.26
C ALA A 29 -25.97 11.19 46.86
N GLY A 30 -26.87 10.46 46.18
CA GLY A 30 -28.18 10.95 45.76
C GLY A 30 -28.17 11.83 44.50
N LEU A 31 -27.06 11.85 43.74
CA LEU A 31 -26.83 12.78 42.63
C LEU A 31 -27.32 12.23 41.28
N LEU A 32 -28.57 11.76 41.24
CA LEU A 32 -29.14 11.09 40.06
C LEU A 32 -29.53 12.06 38.93
N ASN A 33 -29.59 13.36 39.22
CA ASN A 33 -29.97 14.41 38.26
C ASN A 33 -28.76 15.07 37.57
N LEU A 34 -27.54 14.53 37.76
CA LEU A 34 -26.35 15.09 37.15
C LEU A 34 -26.43 15.04 35.63
N GLN A 35 -26.20 16.21 35.03
CA GLN A 35 -26.08 16.42 33.60
C GLN A 35 -24.64 16.75 33.21
N ARG A 36 -23.87 17.40 34.09
CA ARG A 36 -22.46 17.74 33.86
C ARG A 36 -21.62 17.35 35.06
N LEU A 37 -20.54 16.62 34.81
CA LEU A 37 -19.62 16.16 35.84
C LEU A 37 -18.19 16.51 35.43
N TYR A 38 -17.56 17.40 36.19
CA TYR A 38 -16.20 17.86 35.96
C TYR A 38 -15.27 17.31 37.02
N ILE A 39 -14.28 16.52 36.61
CA ILE A 39 -13.25 15.95 37.48
C ILE A 39 -11.85 16.16 36.86
N PRO A 40 -11.52 17.34 36.30
CA PRO A 40 -10.19 17.55 35.73
C PRO A 40 -9.13 17.73 36.81
N ALA A 41 -7.89 17.35 36.49
CA ALA A 41 -6.71 17.56 37.35
C ALA A 41 -6.82 16.93 38.75
N CYS A 42 -7.58 15.84 38.89
CA CYS A 42 -7.87 15.20 40.17
C CYS A 42 -6.91 14.07 40.59
N ASN A 43 -5.88 13.80 39.77
CA ASN A 43 -4.99 12.65 39.89
C ASN A 43 -5.71 11.29 39.84
N VAL A 44 -6.86 11.20 39.16
CA VAL A 44 -7.60 9.94 39.00
C VAL A 44 -6.74 8.94 38.23
N ARG A 45 -6.49 7.78 38.83
CA ARG A 45 -5.78 6.65 38.20
C ARG A 45 -6.71 5.50 37.83
N THR A 46 -7.76 5.31 38.62
CA THR A 46 -8.66 4.17 38.48
C THR A 46 -10.10 4.63 38.57
N ILE A 47 -10.90 4.27 37.57
CA ILE A 47 -12.35 4.43 37.57
C ILE A 47 -12.93 3.02 37.57
N ARG A 48 -13.74 2.70 38.58
CA ARG A 48 -14.36 1.39 38.72
C ARG A 48 -15.51 1.23 37.71
N GLN A 49 -15.86 -0.02 37.40
CA GLN A 49 -16.84 -0.33 36.34
C GLN A 49 -18.22 0.30 36.59
N HIS A 50 -18.66 0.47 37.84
CA HIS A 50 -19.97 1.03 38.13
C HIS A 50 -19.87 2.44 38.72
N ALA A 51 -18.76 3.15 38.45
CA ALA A 51 -18.52 4.48 38.97
C ALA A 51 -19.62 5.49 38.61
N PHE A 52 -20.14 5.43 37.38
CA PHE A 52 -21.17 6.34 36.86
C PHE A 52 -22.55 5.69 36.77
N ARG A 53 -22.76 4.57 37.48
CA ARG A 53 -24.04 3.86 37.46
C ARG A 53 -25.15 4.78 37.96
N ALA A 54 -26.31 4.68 37.30
CA ALA A 54 -27.51 5.48 37.55
C ALA A 54 -27.42 6.98 37.18
N LEU A 55 -26.30 7.47 36.63
CA LEU A 55 -26.18 8.83 36.08
C LEU A 55 -26.77 8.91 34.66
N VAL A 56 -27.99 8.43 34.47
CA VAL A 56 -28.61 8.22 33.15
C VAL A 56 -28.86 9.52 32.37
N ASN A 57 -28.88 10.67 33.06
CA ASN A 57 -29.07 11.99 32.48
C ASN A 57 -27.76 12.72 32.16
N LEU A 58 -26.60 12.05 32.33
CA LEU A 58 -25.30 12.69 32.16
C LEU A 58 -25.03 12.99 30.68
N VAL A 59 -24.79 14.26 30.38
CA VAL A 59 -24.58 14.78 29.02
C VAL A 59 -23.11 15.12 28.78
N GLU A 60 -22.41 15.62 29.80
CA GLU A 60 -21.02 16.06 29.69
C GLU A 60 -20.17 15.49 30.84
N LEU A 61 -19.04 14.87 30.47
CA LEU A 61 -18.10 14.29 31.40
C LEU A 61 -16.68 14.76 31.08
N ASP A 62 -16.09 15.51 32.02
CA ASP A 62 -14.71 15.95 31.93
C ASP A 62 -13.82 15.15 32.89
N LEU A 63 -12.97 14.31 32.32
CA LEU A 63 -11.95 13.51 33.01
C LEU A 63 -10.54 13.94 32.61
N SER A 64 -10.38 15.16 32.07
CA SER A 64 -9.12 15.65 31.52
C SER A 64 -8.03 15.83 32.59
N ARG A 65 -6.77 15.84 32.15
CA ARG A 65 -5.58 16.10 32.99
C ARG A 65 -5.48 15.17 34.21
N ASN A 66 -5.93 13.93 34.09
CA ASN A 66 -5.81 12.90 35.13
C ASN A 66 -4.63 11.97 34.84
N ARG A 67 -4.62 10.78 35.46
CA ARG A 67 -3.57 9.76 35.37
C ARG A 67 -4.13 8.45 34.82
N LEU A 68 -5.09 8.53 33.90
CA LEU A 68 -5.68 7.37 33.25
C LEU A 68 -4.73 6.82 32.18
N ASP A 69 -4.22 5.61 32.37
CA ASP A 69 -3.36 4.93 31.38
C ASP A 69 -4.18 4.25 30.27
N THR A 70 -5.47 4.02 30.52
CA THR A 70 -6.43 3.41 29.57
C THR A 70 -7.78 4.12 29.64
N ILE A 71 -8.58 3.98 28.58
CA ILE A 71 -9.96 4.48 28.54
C ILE A 71 -10.86 3.48 29.31
N PRO A 72 -11.59 3.90 30.35
CA PRO A 72 -12.37 2.99 31.18
C PRO A 72 -13.75 2.70 30.54
N SER A 73 -13.77 2.05 29.38
CA SER A 73 -14.98 1.81 28.57
C SER A 73 -16.15 1.20 29.36
N ARG A 74 -15.88 0.19 30.20
CA ARG A 74 -16.90 -0.46 31.05
C ARG A 74 -17.58 0.49 32.03
N SER A 75 -16.89 1.55 32.45
CA SER A 75 -17.48 2.56 33.34
C SER A 75 -18.54 3.43 32.65
N PHE A 76 -18.58 3.42 31.32
CA PHE A 76 -19.47 4.24 30.52
C PHE A 76 -20.80 3.54 30.15
N GLU A 77 -20.95 2.25 30.48
CA GLU A 77 -22.11 1.41 30.10
C GLU A 77 -23.48 2.00 30.49
N ALA A 78 -23.54 2.80 31.58
CA ALA A 78 -24.78 3.35 32.11
C ALA A 78 -25.08 4.80 31.67
N ILE A 79 -24.13 5.50 31.04
CA ILE A 79 -24.22 6.93 30.69
C ILE A 79 -24.44 7.11 29.19
N ILE A 80 -25.47 6.45 28.66
CA ILE A 80 -25.75 6.34 27.22
C ILE A 80 -26.10 7.67 26.54
N GLU A 81 -26.57 8.66 27.31
CA GLU A 81 -26.96 10.01 26.83
C GLU A 81 -25.78 10.98 26.69
N LEU A 82 -24.55 10.51 26.97
CA LEU A 82 -23.37 11.35 26.95
C LEU A 82 -23.12 11.91 25.55
N ARG A 83 -22.99 13.25 25.46
CA ARG A 83 -22.73 13.98 24.22
C ARG A 83 -21.31 14.50 24.13
N GLU A 84 -20.66 14.74 25.26
CA GLU A 84 -19.30 15.25 25.31
C GLU A 84 -18.47 14.50 26.35
N LEU A 85 -17.33 13.99 25.89
CA LEU A 85 -16.36 13.28 26.70
C LEU A 85 -14.97 13.88 26.51
N ARG A 86 -14.39 14.39 27.60
CA ARG A 86 -13.03 14.93 27.62
C ARG A 86 -12.11 14.02 28.40
N LEU A 87 -11.11 13.48 27.71
CA LEU A 87 -10.07 12.61 28.26
C LEU A 87 -8.65 13.17 27.99
N ASN A 88 -8.56 14.37 27.42
CA ASN A 88 -7.30 15.02 27.06
C ASN A 88 -6.36 15.20 28.26
N GLY A 89 -5.05 15.15 28.02
CA GLY A 89 -4.05 15.30 29.08
C GLY A 89 -3.91 14.09 30.01
N ASN A 90 -4.42 12.92 29.62
CA ASN A 90 -4.21 11.65 30.33
C ASN A 90 -3.10 10.82 29.66
N PRO A 91 -2.35 9.99 30.40
CA PRO A 91 -1.30 9.13 29.85
C PRO A 91 -1.80 7.93 29.01
N ILE A 92 -2.95 8.04 28.33
CA ILE A 92 -3.55 6.99 27.51
C ILE A 92 -2.66 6.63 26.32
N ILE A 93 -2.37 5.34 26.14
CA ILE A 93 -1.40 4.85 25.13
C ILE A 93 -2.09 4.33 23.85
N LYS A 94 -3.30 3.80 23.97
CA LYS A 94 -4.00 3.12 22.87
C LYS A 94 -5.51 3.30 22.99
N VAL A 95 -6.19 3.38 21.84
CA VAL A 95 -7.65 3.27 21.74
C VAL A 95 -7.96 1.87 21.19
N GLY A 96 -8.55 1.02 22.01
CA GLY A 96 -8.90 -0.36 21.64
C GLY A 96 -10.23 -0.45 20.89
N ASP A 97 -10.47 -1.58 20.25
CA ASP A 97 -11.71 -1.90 19.55
C ASP A 97 -12.94 -1.69 20.44
N GLU A 98 -13.98 -1.09 19.86
CA GLU A 98 -15.30 -0.92 20.49
C GLU A 98 -15.28 -0.14 21.82
N THR A 99 -14.21 0.62 22.08
CA THR A 99 -14.00 1.37 23.33
C THR A 99 -15.16 2.31 23.67
N PHE A 100 -15.83 2.87 22.65
CA PHE A 100 -16.91 3.84 22.80
C PHE A 100 -18.28 3.30 22.37
N SER A 101 -18.41 1.98 22.18
CA SER A 101 -19.65 1.33 21.70
C SER A 101 -20.87 1.59 22.58
N SER A 102 -20.67 1.83 23.87
CA SER A 102 -21.74 2.15 24.83
C SER A 102 -22.19 3.62 24.81
N LEU A 103 -21.59 4.48 23.97
CA LEU A 103 -21.85 5.91 23.92
C LEU A 103 -22.42 6.33 22.54
N PRO A 104 -23.61 5.82 22.14
CA PRO A 104 -24.13 6.00 20.79
C PRO A 104 -24.47 7.46 20.44
N HIS A 105 -24.62 8.33 21.44
CA HIS A 105 -24.99 9.74 21.27
C HIS A 105 -23.82 10.72 21.40
N LEU A 106 -22.59 10.23 21.45
CA LEU A 106 -21.41 11.07 21.64
C LEU A 106 -21.14 11.96 20.43
N VAL A 107 -21.12 13.27 20.66
CA VAL A 107 -20.94 14.31 19.62
C VAL A 107 -19.50 14.83 19.60
N ARG A 108 -18.89 15.01 20.77
CA ARG A 108 -17.53 15.56 20.94
C ARG A 108 -16.67 14.62 21.77
N LEU A 109 -15.51 14.26 21.23
CA LEU A 109 -14.53 13.43 21.91
C LEU A 109 -13.16 14.10 21.89
N SER A 110 -12.65 14.44 23.07
CA SER A 110 -11.30 15.00 23.22
C SER A 110 -10.32 13.97 23.79
N LEU A 111 -9.34 13.60 22.98
CA LEU A 111 -8.23 12.69 23.31
C LEU A 111 -6.87 13.37 23.07
N SER A 112 -6.85 14.70 23.08
CA SER A 112 -5.65 15.48 22.81
C SER A 112 -4.64 15.43 23.96
N SER A 113 -3.35 15.66 23.68
CA SER A 113 -2.30 15.70 24.70
C SER A 113 -2.19 14.42 25.54
N CYS A 114 -2.50 13.26 24.94
CA CYS A 114 -2.33 11.95 25.57
C CYS A 114 -0.98 11.33 25.14
N LYS A 115 -0.85 10.00 25.21
CA LYS A 115 0.32 9.25 24.72
C LYS A 115 -0.07 8.27 23.62
N ILE A 116 -1.15 8.54 22.90
CA ILE A 116 -1.76 7.58 21.98
C ILE A 116 -0.80 7.32 20.83
N SER A 117 -0.33 6.09 20.68
CA SER A 117 0.53 5.65 19.58
C SER A 117 -0.20 4.75 18.59
N GLU A 118 -1.35 4.20 18.97
CA GLU A 118 -2.10 3.23 18.16
C GLU A 118 -3.61 3.39 18.40
N ILE A 119 -4.38 3.25 17.33
CA ILE A 119 -5.85 3.13 17.36
C ILE A 119 -6.21 1.88 16.58
N GLU A 120 -6.89 0.93 17.23
CA GLU A 120 -7.31 -0.31 16.58
C GLU A 120 -8.38 -0.06 15.50
N PRO A 121 -8.54 -0.97 14.52
CA PRO A 121 -9.43 -0.76 13.37
C PRO A 121 -10.87 -0.38 13.72
N ARG A 122 -11.40 -0.87 14.85
CA ARG A 122 -12.76 -0.57 15.34
C ARG A 122 -12.73 0.32 16.58
N GLY A 123 -11.67 1.12 16.76
CA GLY A 123 -11.46 1.95 17.95
C GLY A 123 -12.57 2.97 18.21
N PHE A 124 -13.22 3.46 17.16
CA PHE A 124 -14.37 4.38 17.25
C PHE A 124 -15.70 3.72 16.83
N ALA A 125 -15.78 2.40 16.86
CA ALA A 125 -17.02 1.70 16.56
C ALA A 125 -18.14 2.09 17.56
N GLY A 126 -19.36 2.24 17.04
CA GLY A 126 -20.53 2.74 17.76
C GLY A 126 -20.73 4.27 17.67
N LEU A 127 -19.76 5.00 17.10
CA LEU A 127 -19.81 6.46 16.95
C LEU A 127 -20.14 6.93 15.52
N GLU A 128 -20.50 5.99 14.63
CA GLU A 128 -20.59 6.22 13.18
C GLU A 128 -21.63 7.27 12.78
N SER A 129 -22.69 7.41 13.58
CA SER A 129 -23.85 8.26 13.30
C SER A 129 -23.96 9.49 14.22
N SER A 130 -23.03 9.66 15.17
CA SER A 130 -23.15 10.67 16.22
C SER A 130 -21.94 11.59 16.34
N LEU A 131 -20.72 11.08 16.13
CA LEU A 131 -19.53 11.88 16.38
C LEU A 131 -19.35 12.96 15.34
N GLU A 132 -19.23 14.20 15.80
CA GLU A 132 -19.04 15.37 14.95
C GLU A 132 -17.64 15.97 15.10
N TYR A 133 -17.05 15.90 16.29
CA TYR A 133 -15.73 16.50 16.57
C TYR A 133 -14.82 15.53 17.30
N LEU A 134 -13.65 15.28 16.71
CA LEU A 134 -12.63 14.39 17.25
C LEU A 134 -11.30 15.13 17.38
N GLU A 135 -10.76 15.19 18.60
CA GLU A 135 -9.44 15.77 18.86
C GLU A 135 -8.42 14.69 19.19
N LEU A 136 -7.42 14.53 18.32
CA LEU A 136 -6.30 13.61 18.48
C LEU A 136 -4.94 14.33 18.46
N SER A 137 -4.95 15.65 18.57
CA SER A 137 -3.74 16.47 18.55
C SER A 137 -2.80 16.19 19.73
N LYS A 138 -1.50 16.45 19.56
CA LYS A 138 -0.49 16.28 20.62
C LYS A 138 -0.41 14.84 21.17
N ASN A 139 -0.45 13.84 20.28
CA ASN A 139 -0.29 12.43 20.62
C ASN A 139 1.02 11.87 20.02
N ARG A 140 1.13 10.55 19.89
CA ARG A 140 2.30 9.84 19.35
C ARG A 140 1.98 9.04 18.09
N LEU A 141 0.93 9.43 17.36
CA LEU A 141 0.51 8.76 16.14
C LEU A 141 1.52 9.03 15.03
N GLN A 142 2.03 7.96 14.42
CA GLN A 142 2.88 8.05 13.23
C GLN A 142 2.05 7.84 11.96
N VAL A 143 1.10 6.90 12.01
CA VAL A 143 0.16 6.62 10.93
C VAL A 143 -1.24 6.50 11.53
N LEU A 144 -2.25 7.00 10.81
CA LEU A 144 -3.65 6.78 11.13
C LEU A 144 -4.36 6.24 9.89
N HIS A 145 -4.78 4.97 9.97
CA HIS A 145 -5.47 4.33 8.86
C HIS A 145 -6.86 4.93 8.67
N VAL A 146 -7.17 5.27 7.42
CA VAL A 146 -8.47 5.86 7.04
C VAL A 146 -9.66 4.96 7.43
N ALA A 147 -9.46 3.64 7.51
CA ALA A 147 -10.50 2.68 7.90
C ALA A 147 -11.11 2.98 9.29
N VAL A 148 -10.34 3.62 10.18
CA VAL A 148 -10.78 4.02 11.53
C VAL A 148 -11.73 5.23 11.48
N LEU A 149 -11.58 6.11 10.49
CA LEU A 149 -12.33 7.37 10.38
C LEU A 149 -13.44 7.32 9.32
N ALA A 150 -13.25 6.55 8.24
CA ALA A 150 -14.19 6.47 7.14
C ALA A 150 -15.63 6.08 7.54
N PRO A 151 -15.85 5.24 8.57
CA PRO A 151 -17.20 4.94 9.07
C PRO A 151 -17.91 6.11 9.73
N LEU A 152 -17.20 7.13 10.21
CA LEU A 152 -17.76 8.28 10.93
C LEU A 152 -18.43 9.25 9.94
N ARG A 153 -19.74 9.10 9.72
CA ARG A 153 -20.47 9.78 8.64
C ARG A 153 -20.77 11.24 8.94
N THR A 154 -20.85 11.56 10.23
CA THR A 154 -21.23 12.88 10.76
C THR A 154 -20.05 13.75 11.13
N LEU A 155 -18.81 13.28 10.91
CA LEU A 155 -17.61 13.99 11.35
C LEU A 155 -17.47 15.34 10.62
N LYS A 156 -17.46 16.43 11.39
CA LYS A 156 -17.36 17.82 10.94
C LYS A 156 -16.02 18.45 11.30
N GLY A 157 -15.32 17.96 12.31
CA GLY A 157 -14.02 18.49 12.73
C GLY A 157 -13.07 17.39 13.18
N LEU A 158 -11.80 17.50 12.76
CA LEU A 158 -10.76 16.53 13.07
C LEU A 158 -9.43 17.23 13.34
N GLU A 159 -8.93 17.15 14.57
CA GLU A 159 -7.65 17.76 14.96
C GLU A 159 -6.54 16.69 15.04
N LEU A 160 -5.53 16.81 14.18
CA LEU A 160 -4.42 15.85 14.05
C LEU A 160 -3.04 16.47 14.31
N ALA A 161 -2.97 17.78 14.52
CA ALA A 161 -1.71 18.51 14.67
C ALA A 161 -0.85 17.98 15.82
N ASN A 162 0.45 18.25 15.75
CA ASN A 162 1.43 17.87 16.78
C ASN A 162 1.49 16.35 17.07
N ASN A 163 1.44 15.53 16.02
CA ASN A 163 1.76 14.12 16.08
C ASN A 163 3.00 13.86 15.22
N PRO A 164 3.81 12.83 15.52
CA PRO A 164 5.01 12.49 14.75
C PRO A 164 4.66 11.78 13.42
N TRP A 165 3.90 12.45 12.55
CA TRP A 165 3.36 11.85 11.32
C TRP A 165 4.45 11.34 10.37
N GLU A 166 4.31 10.10 9.94
CA GLU A 166 5.07 9.46 8.88
C GLU A 166 4.38 9.69 7.54
N CYS A 167 4.82 10.73 6.82
CA CYS A 167 4.27 11.15 5.54
C CYS A 167 4.78 10.32 4.36
N THR A 168 4.66 9.00 4.48
CA THR A 168 4.94 8.04 3.39
C THR A 168 3.64 7.65 2.68
N CYS A 169 3.70 6.65 1.80
CA CYS A 169 2.49 6.13 1.15
C CYS A 169 1.49 5.51 2.12
N ALA A 170 1.91 5.10 3.33
CA ALA A 170 1.02 4.55 4.35
C ALA A 170 -0.04 5.58 4.80
N LEU A 171 0.34 6.86 4.85
CA LEU A 171 -0.52 7.97 5.26
C LEU A 171 -1.29 8.59 4.08
N ARG A 172 -0.93 8.25 2.85
CA ARG A 172 -1.58 8.75 1.61
C ARG A 172 -3.10 8.58 1.61
N PRO A 173 -3.69 7.42 1.99
CA PRO A 173 -5.15 7.25 1.98
C PRO A 173 -5.87 8.20 2.94
N LEU A 174 -5.26 8.49 4.10
CA LEU A 174 -5.80 9.46 5.05
C LEU A 174 -5.78 10.86 4.44
N ARG A 175 -4.63 11.28 3.88
CA ARG A 175 -4.48 12.59 3.24
C ARG A 175 -5.51 12.79 2.13
N ASP A 176 -5.66 11.80 1.26
CA ASP A 176 -6.63 11.77 0.16
C ASP A 176 -8.08 11.86 0.66
N TRP A 177 -8.41 11.12 1.72
CA TRP A 177 -9.73 11.19 2.36
C TRP A 177 -10.02 12.57 2.96
N MET A 178 -9.05 13.19 3.64
CA MET A 178 -9.22 14.53 4.22
C MET A 178 -9.46 15.59 3.14
N ILE A 179 -8.73 15.53 2.02
CA ILE A 179 -8.93 16.43 0.88
C ILE A 179 -10.35 16.26 0.31
N ARG A 180 -10.80 15.02 0.07
CA ARG A 180 -12.13 14.76 -0.51
C ARG A 180 -13.28 15.11 0.42
N LYS A 181 -13.14 14.82 1.71
CA LYS A 181 -14.19 15.10 2.70
C LYS A 181 -14.24 16.56 3.11
N ASN A 182 -13.18 17.33 2.84
CA ASN A 182 -13.07 18.73 3.23
C ASN A 182 -13.39 18.95 4.71
N VAL A 183 -12.92 18.03 5.57
CA VAL A 183 -13.11 18.16 7.02
C VAL A 183 -12.12 19.21 7.52
N PRO A 184 -12.60 20.33 8.10
CA PRO A 184 -11.72 21.35 8.63
C PRO A 184 -10.86 20.80 9.76
N ALA A 185 -9.56 21.11 9.69
CA ALA A 185 -8.62 21.03 10.80
C ALA A 185 -8.21 22.46 11.12
N THR A 186 -8.38 22.88 12.37
CA THR A 186 -8.04 24.24 12.80
C THR A 186 -6.53 24.47 12.68
N VAL A 187 -5.75 23.43 12.99
CA VAL A 187 -4.29 23.42 12.83
C VAL A 187 -3.89 22.32 11.88
N VAL A 188 -3.16 22.69 10.82
CA VAL A 188 -2.67 21.75 9.82
C VAL A 188 -1.52 20.91 10.43
N PRO A 189 -1.48 19.58 10.20
CA PRO A 189 -0.39 18.76 10.72
C PRO A 189 0.91 18.94 9.94
N ASP A 190 2.03 18.74 10.63
CA ASP A 190 3.38 18.69 10.05
C ASP A 190 3.88 17.24 9.94
N CYS A 191 4.76 16.99 8.97
CA CYS A 191 5.45 15.73 8.82
C CYS A 191 6.66 15.63 9.76
N ALA A 192 6.80 14.49 10.44
CA ALA A 192 8.02 14.17 11.20
C ALA A 192 9.01 13.35 10.37
N SER A 193 8.50 12.46 9.52
CA SER A 193 9.28 11.64 8.59
C SER A 193 8.56 11.52 7.25
N PRO A 194 9.23 11.10 6.16
CA PRO A 194 10.68 10.85 6.02
C PRO A 194 11.51 12.15 6.09
N LEU A 195 12.85 12.03 6.17
CA LEU A 195 13.78 13.18 6.30
C LEU A 195 13.53 14.29 5.26
N ARG A 196 13.17 13.91 4.02
CA ARG A 196 12.87 14.86 2.94
C ARG A 196 11.64 15.76 3.20
N LEU A 197 10.75 15.36 4.12
CA LEU A 197 9.52 16.08 4.47
C LEU A 197 9.49 16.56 5.93
N THR A 198 10.53 16.31 6.72
CA THR A 198 10.54 16.69 8.13
C THR A 198 10.26 18.20 8.28
N THR A 199 9.31 18.56 9.14
CA THR A 199 8.78 19.91 9.39
C THR A 199 7.92 20.53 8.29
N GLN A 200 7.64 19.82 7.20
CA GLN A 200 6.72 20.31 6.17
C GLN A 200 5.26 20.15 6.62
N SER A 201 4.52 21.25 6.57
CA SER A 201 3.07 21.26 6.82
C SER A 201 2.32 20.63 5.64
N TRP A 202 1.26 19.88 5.94
CA TRP A 202 0.50 19.12 4.93
C TRP A 202 -0.15 19.99 3.86
N ASP A 203 -0.46 21.25 4.14
CA ASP A 203 -1.02 22.22 3.19
C ASP A 203 -0.04 22.59 2.06
N ARG A 204 1.26 22.46 2.30
CA ARG A 204 2.32 22.69 1.31
C ARG A 204 2.68 21.45 0.50
N LEU A 205 2.04 20.31 0.79
CA LEU A 205 2.34 19.03 0.18
C LEU A 205 1.21 18.56 -0.72
N ASP A 206 1.59 18.14 -1.93
CA ASP A 206 0.70 17.45 -2.85
C ASP A 206 0.44 16.03 -2.34
N LEU A 207 -0.65 15.42 -2.80
CA LEU A 207 -0.91 14.01 -2.50
C LEU A 207 0.22 13.10 -2.99
N GLU A 208 0.92 13.45 -4.07
CA GLU A 208 2.08 12.71 -4.59
C GLU A 208 3.29 12.75 -3.67
N ASP A 209 3.40 13.71 -2.74
CA ASP A 209 4.51 13.76 -1.79
C ASP A 209 4.40 12.68 -0.72
N PHE A 210 3.18 12.19 -0.45
CA PHE A 210 2.91 11.03 0.41
C PHE A 210 3.19 9.75 -0.38
N ALA A 211 4.48 9.43 -0.48
CA ALA A 211 5.05 8.42 -1.37
C ALA A 211 5.97 7.43 -0.63
N CYS A 212 6.06 6.23 -1.18
CA CYS A 212 7.03 5.18 -0.83
C CYS A 212 7.97 4.93 -2.01
N GLN A 213 9.24 4.71 -1.70
CA GLN A 213 10.28 4.46 -2.69
C GLN A 213 9.91 3.25 -3.55
N PRO A 214 10.19 3.28 -4.87
CA PRO A 214 9.92 2.13 -5.72
C PRO A 214 10.78 0.93 -5.33
N GLU A 215 10.26 -0.26 -5.60
CA GLU A 215 11.00 -1.51 -5.51
C GLU A 215 11.05 -2.12 -6.92
N VAL A 216 12.25 -2.51 -7.35
CA VAL A 216 12.48 -3.10 -8.67
C VAL A 216 13.09 -4.47 -8.47
N SER A 217 12.46 -5.49 -9.04
CA SER A 217 12.93 -6.87 -9.00
C SER A 217 12.80 -7.54 -10.37
N ALA A 218 13.52 -8.63 -10.59
CA ALA A 218 13.46 -9.40 -11.82
C ALA A 218 13.39 -10.90 -11.52
N VAL A 219 12.58 -11.63 -12.28
CA VAL A 219 12.43 -13.09 -12.11
C VAL A 219 13.70 -13.82 -12.55
N SER A 220 14.34 -13.34 -13.61
CA SER A 220 15.69 -13.75 -14.00
C SER A 220 16.56 -12.51 -14.17
N SER A 221 17.81 -12.61 -13.74
CA SER A 221 18.83 -11.59 -13.99
C SER A 221 19.61 -11.86 -15.29
N ASN A 222 19.51 -13.08 -15.84
CA ASN A 222 20.28 -13.51 -17.01
C ASN A 222 19.33 -14.03 -18.08
N PHE A 223 19.54 -13.58 -19.31
CA PHE A 223 18.76 -13.94 -20.48
C PHE A 223 19.71 -14.39 -21.60
N GLU A 224 19.26 -15.37 -22.37
CA GLU A 224 19.99 -15.92 -23.49
C GLU A 224 19.09 -15.90 -24.74
N GLY A 225 19.69 -15.72 -25.90
CA GLY A 225 18.99 -15.79 -27.18
C GLY A 225 19.95 -16.04 -28.33
N LEU A 226 19.42 -16.45 -29.48
CA LEU A 226 20.20 -16.59 -30.70
C LEU A 226 20.03 -15.36 -31.60
N GLU A 227 20.98 -15.16 -32.49
CA GLU A 227 20.92 -14.13 -33.52
C GLU A 227 19.62 -14.28 -34.36
N GLY A 228 18.84 -13.21 -34.40
CA GLY A 228 17.52 -13.14 -35.03
C GLY A 228 16.33 -13.48 -34.12
N ASP A 229 16.56 -13.94 -32.88
CA ASP A 229 15.48 -14.27 -31.94
C ASP A 229 14.79 -13.02 -31.39
N GLU A 230 13.53 -13.20 -30.97
CA GLU A 230 12.80 -12.22 -30.18
C GLU A 230 13.04 -12.46 -28.69
N VAL A 231 13.82 -11.58 -28.04
CA VAL A 231 14.17 -11.71 -26.62
C VAL A 231 13.45 -10.64 -25.80
N THR A 232 12.82 -11.04 -24.69
CA THR A 232 12.12 -10.11 -23.79
C THR A 232 12.72 -10.13 -22.39
N LEU A 233 13.28 -8.99 -21.98
CA LEU A 233 13.73 -8.76 -20.61
C LEU A 233 12.56 -8.24 -19.78
N ILE A 234 12.39 -8.77 -18.56
CA ILE A 234 11.20 -8.52 -17.72
C ILE A 234 11.64 -7.99 -16.36
N CYS A 235 11.01 -6.90 -15.90
CA CYS A 235 11.18 -6.35 -14.56
C CYS A 235 9.84 -6.13 -13.88
N HIS A 236 9.76 -6.47 -12.60
CA HIS A 236 8.64 -6.18 -11.73
C HIS A 236 8.95 -4.90 -10.95
N VAL A 237 8.03 -3.95 -10.99
CA VAL A 237 8.18 -2.63 -10.41
C VAL A 237 6.95 -2.31 -9.57
N THR A 238 7.17 -2.04 -8.29
CA THR A 238 6.15 -1.54 -7.37
C THR A 238 6.57 -0.19 -6.83
N GLY A 239 5.63 0.55 -6.24
CA GLY A 239 5.87 1.87 -5.67
C GLY A 239 4.60 2.69 -5.62
N VAL A 240 4.54 3.64 -4.69
CA VAL A 240 3.39 4.53 -4.54
C VAL A 240 3.88 5.97 -4.44
N PRO A 241 3.48 6.91 -5.31
CA PRO A 241 2.77 6.68 -6.57
C PRO A 241 3.49 5.68 -7.48
N ALA A 242 2.75 5.14 -8.45
CA ALA A 242 3.30 4.27 -9.48
C ALA A 242 4.52 4.94 -10.12
N PRO A 243 5.70 4.30 -10.09
CA PRO A 243 6.93 4.93 -10.55
C PRO A 243 7.01 4.95 -12.07
N ARG A 244 7.73 5.94 -12.60
CA ARG A 244 8.08 5.99 -14.01
C ARG A 244 9.25 5.06 -14.26
N VAL A 245 9.06 4.08 -15.15
CA VAL A 245 10.07 3.09 -15.52
C VAL A 245 10.82 3.51 -16.79
N ARG A 246 12.12 3.26 -16.81
CA ARG A 246 13.04 3.56 -17.91
C ARG A 246 14.04 2.43 -18.09
N TRP A 247 14.33 2.10 -19.33
CA TRP A 247 15.38 1.13 -19.68
C TRP A 247 16.62 1.84 -20.16
N VAL A 248 17.77 1.49 -19.61
CA VAL A 248 19.06 2.09 -19.92
C VAL A 248 20.03 1.01 -20.35
N ARG A 249 20.84 1.29 -21.37
CA ARG A 249 21.90 0.40 -21.83
C ARG A 249 23.16 1.22 -22.13
N ALA A 250 24.30 0.82 -21.57
CA ALA A 250 25.58 1.54 -21.72
C ALA A 250 25.43 3.06 -21.47
N GLY A 251 24.66 3.44 -20.44
CA GLY A 251 24.38 4.82 -20.08
C GLY A 251 23.39 5.57 -20.99
N ARG A 252 22.86 4.93 -22.05
CA ARG A 252 21.88 5.53 -22.97
C ARG A 252 20.46 5.06 -22.66
N LEU A 253 19.54 6.01 -22.58
CA LEU A 253 18.11 5.72 -22.43
C LEU A 253 17.59 5.05 -23.71
N LEU A 254 16.92 3.91 -23.55
CA LEU A 254 16.24 3.22 -24.63
C LEU A 254 14.83 3.77 -24.79
N SER A 255 14.43 3.97 -26.03
CA SER A 255 13.08 4.40 -26.42
C SER A 255 12.47 3.39 -27.38
N ASN A 256 11.15 3.46 -27.56
CA ASN A 256 10.49 2.67 -28.59
C ASN A 256 11.11 2.97 -29.95
N THR A 257 11.62 1.91 -30.61
CA THR A 257 12.21 1.94 -31.96
C THR A 257 13.43 2.87 -32.13
N THR A 258 14.39 2.81 -31.19
CA THR A 258 15.76 3.40 -31.32
C THR A 258 16.63 2.73 -32.43
N SER A 259 16.04 2.29 -33.54
CA SER A 259 16.72 1.50 -34.58
C SER A 259 17.78 2.32 -35.31
N THR A 260 19.03 1.85 -35.28
CA THR A 260 20.14 2.40 -36.06
C THR A 260 20.21 1.82 -37.49
N ASN A 261 19.31 0.90 -37.87
CA ASN A 261 19.30 0.31 -39.21
C ASN A 261 17.90 -0.17 -39.63
N VAL A 262 17.22 0.63 -40.45
CA VAL A 262 15.87 0.39 -40.99
C VAL A 262 15.80 -0.91 -41.82
N ASN A 263 16.94 -1.38 -42.33
CA ASN A 263 17.02 -2.59 -43.17
C ASN A 263 17.16 -3.90 -42.38
N SER A 264 17.35 -3.86 -41.05
CA SER A 264 17.65 -5.06 -40.24
C SER A 264 16.45 -5.59 -39.43
N GLY A 265 15.31 -4.89 -39.42
CA GLY A 265 14.17 -5.23 -38.55
C GLY A 265 14.43 -5.05 -37.05
N ARG A 266 15.60 -4.51 -36.68
CA ARG A 266 16.04 -4.30 -35.30
C ARG A 266 15.19 -3.23 -34.62
N ALA A 267 14.44 -3.63 -33.60
CA ALA A 267 13.58 -2.73 -32.84
C ALA A 267 13.57 -3.10 -31.36
N PHE A 268 13.69 -2.07 -30.51
CA PHE A 268 13.37 -2.14 -29.08
C PHE A 268 11.92 -1.75 -28.88
N MET A 269 11.16 -2.62 -28.22
CA MET A 269 9.79 -2.33 -27.80
C MET A 269 9.72 -2.38 -26.28
N LEU A 270 9.36 -1.25 -25.68
CA LEU A 270 9.11 -1.10 -24.27
C LEU A 270 7.61 -1.14 -24.03
N ARG A 271 7.16 -2.05 -23.17
CA ARG A 271 5.77 -2.16 -22.73
C ARG A 271 5.72 -2.21 -21.21
N SER A 272 4.79 -1.47 -20.61
CA SER A 272 4.55 -1.54 -19.17
C SER A 272 3.09 -1.88 -18.94
N GLU A 273 2.85 -3.01 -18.27
CA GLU A 273 1.52 -3.55 -17.99
C GLU A 273 1.44 -3.90 -16.50
N GLY A 274 0.56 -3.22 -15.76
CA GLY A 274 0.45 -3.39 -14.31
C GLY A 274 1.77 -3.06 -13.59
N HIS A 275 2.27 -4.02 -12.81
CA HIS A 275 3.55 -3.92 -12.10
C HIS A 275 4.72 -4.49 -12.90
N THR A 276 4.57 -4.71 -14.21
CA THR A 276 5.59 -5.34 -15.04
C THR A 276 6.01 -4.41 -16.17
N SER A 277 7.32 -4.27 -16.37
CA SER A 277 7.90 -3.56 -17.51
C SER A 277 8.76 -4.52 -18.32
N ASN A 278 8.49 -4.59 -19.62
CA ASN A 278 9.12 -5.48 -20.58
C ASN A 278 9.91 -4.68 -21.61
N LEU A 279 11.14 -5.09 -21.86
CA LEU A 279 11.95 -4.66 -23.00
C LEU A 279 12.10 -5.83 -23.97
N THR A 280 11.44 -5.74 -25.11
CA THR A 280 11.52 -6.73 -26.18
C THR A 280 12.46 -6.26 -27.29
N ILE A 281 13.38 -7.14 -27.67
CA ILE A 281 14.29 -7.00 -28.81
C ILE A 281 13.74 -7.91 -29.90
N LYS A 282 13.20 -7.34 -30.99
CA LYS A 282 12.49 -8.13 -32.03
C LYS A 282 13.37 -9.08 -32.85
N ALA A 283 14.60 -8.66 -33.10
CA ALA A 283 15.60 -9.43 -33.84
C ALA A 283 16.94 -9.16 -33.16
N ALA A 284 17.35 -10.06 -32.27
CA ALA A 284 18.55 -9.92 -31.47
C ALA A 284 19.81 -10.03 -32.34
N ASP A 285 20.75 -9.10 -32.17
CA ASP A 285 22.08 -9.15 -32.76
C ASP A 285 23.13 -9.54 -31.70
N ILE A 286 24.28 -10.08 -32.09
CA ILE A 286 25.36 -10.39 -31.14
C ILE A 286 25.79 -9.13 -30.37
N GLN A 287 25.77 -7.97 -31.05
CA GLN A 287 26.03 -6.66 -30.48
C GLN A 287 24.94 -6.21 -29.50
N ASP A 288 23.83 -6.94 -29.34
CA ASP A 288 22.82 -6.70 -28.31
C ASP A 288 23.16 -7.31 -26.95
N SER A 289 24.20 -8.13 -26.88
CA SER A 289 24.71 -8.65 -25.62
C SER A 289 25.17 -7.54 -24.67
N GLY A 290 25.09 -7.81 -23.36
CA GLY A 290 25.55 -6.93 -22.30
C GLY A 290 24.47 -6.62 -21.26
N SER A 291 24.74 -5.58 -20.47
CA SER A 291 23.89 -5.22 -19.33
C SER A 291 22.84 -4.18 -19.69
N TYR A 292 21.61 -4.44 -19.23
CA TYR A 292 20.44 -3.59 -19.37
C TYR A 292 19.95 -3.23 -17.96
N THR A 293 19.76 -1.95 -17.70
CA THR A 293 19.27 -1.45 -16.41
C THR A 293 17.82 -1.05 -16.54
N CYS A 294 16.96 -1.63 -15.71
CA CYS A 294 15.60 -1.16 -15.51
C CYS A 294 15.58 -0.24 -14.29
N ASN A 295 15.27 1.04 -14.52
CA ASN A 295 15.26 2.10 -13.52
C ASN A 295 13.82 2.58 -13.30
N ALA A 296 13.40 2.64 -12.04
CA ALA A 296 12.11 3.16 -11.61
C ALA A 296 12.28 4.37 -10.69
N GLU A 297 11.50 5.43 -10.94
CA GLU A 297 11.58 6.71 -10.22
C GLU A 297 10.19 7.22 -9.83
N ASN A 298 10.01 7.63 -8.58
CA ASN A 298 8.85 8.42 -8.12
C ASN A 298 9.30 9.53 -7.15
N ARG A 299 8.34 10.28 -6.57
CA ARG A 299 8.64 11.39 -5.64
C ARG A 299 9.38 10.95 -4.35
N ALA A 300 9.31 9.68 -3.98
CA ALA A 300 10.02 9.18 -2.81
C ALA A 300 11.46 8.75 -3.11
N GLY A 301 11.80 8.42 -4.37
CA GLY A 301 13.16 8.08 -4.74
C GLY A 301 13.26 7.26 -6.02
N LYS A 302 14.41 6.58 -6.16
CA LYS A 302 14.79 5.76 -7.31
C LYS A 302 15.14 4.35 -6.86
N ALA A 303 14.92 3.38 -7.73
CA ALA A 303 15.39 2.00 -7.58
C ALA A 303 15.70 1.43 -8.97
N GLU A 304 16.64 0.49 -9.04
CA GLU A 304 17.05 -0.11 -10.31
C GLU A 304 17.50 -1.55 -10.15
N VAL A 305 17.41 -2.32 -11.24
CA VAL A 305 17.96 -3.67 -11.36
C VAL A 305 18.74 -3.79 -12.67
N ILE A 306 19.82 -4.56 -12.64
CA ILE A 306 20.66 -4.84 -13.81
C ILE A 306 20.37 -6.26 -14.30
N LEU A 307 20.16 -6.38 -15.60
CA LEU A 307 19.87 -7.61 -16.32
C LEU A 307 20.95 -7.85 -17.38
N SER A 308 21.37 -9.10 -17.53
CA SER A 308 22.39 -9.48 -18.50
C SER A 308 21.77 -10.27 -19.64
N LEU A 309 22.09 -9.89 -20.87
CA LEU A 309 21.70 -10.61 -22.09
C LEU A 309 22.94 -11.17 -22.78
N ALA A 310 22.93 -12.46 -23.10
CA ALA A 310 23.89 -13.11 -23.98
C ALA A 310 23.21 -13.52 -25.29
N VAL A 311 23.72 -13.04 -26.43
CA VAL A 311 23.22 -13.40 -27.75
C VAL A 311 24.29 -14.20 -28.49
N GLU A 312 23.97 -15.44 -28.86
CA GLU A 312 24.86 -16.33 -29.58
C GLU A 312 24.53 -16.39 -31.08
N LYS A 313 25.51 -16.75 -31.91
CA LYS A 313 25.26 -16.96 -33.34
C LYS A 313 24.36 -18.17 -33.54
N LYS A 314 23.41 -18.05 -34.47
CA LYS A 314 22.63 -19.21 -34.92
C LYS A 314 23.55 -20.19 -35.67
N PRO A 315 23.55 -21.49 -35.34
CA PRO A 315 24.38 -22.45 -36.04
C PRO A 315 23.96 -22.55 -37.51
N GLU A 316 24.93 -22.52 -38.42
CA GLU A 316 24.68 -22.70 -39.85
C GLU A 316 24.01 -24.06 -40.09
N SER A 317 22.81 -24.06 -40.66
CA SER A 317 22.21 -25.30 -41.12
C SER A 317 23.09 -25.81 -42.26
N LYS A 318 23.72 -26.97 -42.07
CA LYS A 318 24.38 -27.67 -43.16
C LYS A 318 23.29 -28.04 -44.15
N THR A 319 23.07 -27.20 -45.16
CA THR A 319 22.33 -27.55 -46.35
C THR A 319 23.05 -28.77 -46.93
N PHE A 320 22.44 -29.94 -46.77
CA PHE A 320 22.92 -31.16 -47.42
C PHE A 320 22.83 -30.88 -48.92
N GLY A 321 23.97 -30.51 -49.50
CA GLY A 321 24.02 -29.84 -50.79
C GLY A 321 23.34 -30.68 -51.86
N GLY A 322 22.54 -30.03 -52.70
CA GLY A 322 21.82 -30.66 -53.82
C GLY A 322 22.71 -31.48 -54.78
N ARG A 323 24.05 -31.33 -54.70
CA ARG A 323 25.02 -32.18 -55.42
C ARG A 323 24.94 -33.65 -54.99
N ALA A 324 24.70 -33.96 -53.72
CA ALA A 324 24.56 -35.35 -53.25
C ALA A 324 23.24 -35.98 -53.72
N LEU A 325 22.16 -35.20 -53.75
CA LEU A 325 20.86 -35.63 -54.28
C LEU A 325 20.93 -35.85 -55.81
N MET A 326 21.56 -34.93 -56.54
CA MET A 326 21.74 -35.04 -58.00
C MET A 326 22.67 -36.21 -58.37
N ALA A 327 23.73 -36.46 -57.59
CA ALA A 327 24.58 -37.63 -57.78
C ALA A 327 23.81 -38.94 -57.54
N GLY A 328 22.96 -39.00 -56.50
CA GLY A 328 22.11 -40.16 -56.23
C GLY A 328 21.10 -40.44 -57.34
N VAL A 329 20.50 -39.38 -57.92
CA VAL A 329 19.55 -39.50 -59.05
C VAL A 329 20.28 -39.92 -60.35
N ALA A 330 21.47 -39.40 -60.61
CA ALA A 330 22.26 -39.79 -61.78
C ALA A 330 22.69 -41.27 -61.71
N VAL A 331 23.15 -41.73 -60.54
CA VAL A 331 23.56 -43.14 -60.35
C VAL A 331 22.36 -44.08 -60.51
N SER A 332 21.21 -43.73 -59.95
CA SER A 332 20.00 -44.54 -60.11
C SER A 332 19.47 -44.56 -61.56
N ALA A 333 19.53 -43.44 -62.28
CA ALA A 333 19.20 -43.39 -63.71
C ALA A 333 20.12 -44.27 -64.57
N VAL A 334 21.44 -44.26 -64.30
CA VAL A 334 22.41 -45.12 -65.01
C VAL A 334 22.15 -46.59 -64.73
N ILE A 335 21.85 -46.97 -63.48
CA ILE A 335 21.52 -48.35 -63.13
C ILE A 335 20.24 -48.80 -63.86
N ILE A 336 19.19 -47.98 -63.87
CA ILE A 336 17.93 -48.30 -64.56
C ILE A 336 18.17 -48.47 -66.06
N LEU A 337 18.88 -47.53 -66.71
CA LEU A 337 19.19 -47.60 -68.13
C LEU A 337 20.04 -48.83 -68.48
N SER A 338 21.04 -49.16 -67.64
CA SER A 338 21.85 -50.36 -67.82
C SER A 338 21.01 -51.65 -67.71
N SER A 339 20.09 -51.71 -66.74
CA SER A 339 19.20 -52.86 -66.55
C SER A 339 18.21 -53.03 -67.71
N CYS A 340 17.69 -51.93 -68.27
CA CYS A 340 16.85 -51.94 -69.47
C CYS A 340 17.62 -52.43 -70.70
N LEU A 341 18.87 -51.99 -70.89
CA LEU A 341 19.72 -52.45 -71.99
C LEU A 341 20.02 -53.95 -71.87
N VAL A 342 20.37 -54.42 -70.68
CA VAL A 342 20.56 -55.87 -70.43
C VAL A 342 19.27 -56.64 -70.70
N GLY A 343 18.12 -56.11 -70.29
CA GLY A 343 16.80 -56.69 -70.57
C GLY A 343 16.50 -56.78 -72.07
N LEU A 344 16.80 -55.72 -72.84
CA LEU A 344 16.62 -55.69 -74.29
C LEU A 344 17.57 -56.67 -75.01
N CYS A 345 18.83 -56.74 -74.59
CA CYS A 345 19.79 -57.73 -75.12
C CYS A 345 19.35 -59.17 -74.80
N ALA A 346 18.84 -59.42 -73.58
CA ALA A 346 18.28 -60.71 -73.20
C ALA A 346 17.01 -61.07 -74.00
N TYR A 347 16.19 -60.07 -74.33
CA TYR A 347 14.99 -60.25 -75.15
C TYR A 347 15.35 -60.62 -76.60
N GLU A 348 16.26 -59.90 -77.24
CA GLU A 348 16.71 -60.19 -78.61
C GLU A 348 17.42 -61.55 -78.72
N THR A 349 18.22 -61.95 -77.71
CA THR A 349 18.83 -63.28 -77.68
C THR A 349 17.82 -64.40 -77.46
N ARG A 350 16.75 -64.18 -76.68
CA ARG A 350 15.63 -65.14 -76.56
C ARG A 350 14.80 -65.22 -77.83
N LYS A 351 14.55 -64.09 -78.49
CA LYS A 351 13.82 -64.04 -79.77
C LYS A 351 14.55 -64.81 -80.87
N LYS A 352 15.88 -64.68 -80.95
CA LYS A 352 16.70 -65.50 -81.88
C LYS A 352 16.64 -67.00 -81.58
N ARG A 353 16.56 -67.40 -80.30
CA ARG A 353 16.44 -68.83 -79.91
C ARG A 353 15.06 -69.46 -80.14
N GLN A 354 14.04 -68.69 -80.50
CA GLN A 354 12.71 -69.24 -80.86
C GLN A 354 12.46 -69.30 -82.38
N LEU A 355 13.44 -68.91 -83.19
CA LEU A 355 13.36 -68.88 -84.66
C LEU A 355 14.34 -69.85 -85.34
N ASP A 356 15.06 -70.65 -84.55
CA ASP A 356 15.77 -71.87 -84.96
C ASP A 356 15.11 -73.05 -84.25
#